data_AF-A0A7C7KRC4-F1
#
_entry.id   AF-A0A7C7KRC4-F1
#
_cell.length_a   1.000
_cell.length_b   1.000
_cell.length_c   1.000
_cell.angle_alpha   90.00
_cell.angle_beta   90.00
_cell.angle_gamma   90.00
#
_symmetry.space_group_name_H-M   'P 1'
#
loop_
_entity.id
_entity.type
_entity.pdbx_description
1 polymer ?
#
loop_
_entity_poly.entity_id
_entity_poly.type
_entity_poly.pdbx_seq_one_letter_code
_entity_poly.pdbx_strand_id
1 'polypeptide(L)'
;MFYETVDDITADAGIRVRATNLRELVCKVLLATFNEITDIDRVREREVREVEADGGMPFVLADLINAALLIHGSDGFVACRCE
;
A
#
# COMPACT_ATOMS: atom_id res chain seq x y z
N MET A 1 -2.49 15.15 -2.94
CA MET A 1 -2.73 13.69 -2.97
C MET A 1 -1.58 13.05 -3.71
N PHE A 2 -0.95 12.00 -3.17
CA PHE A 2 0.22 11.36 -3.79
C PHE A 2 -0.15 10.23 -4.78
N TYR A 3 -1.44 9.94 -4.91
CA TYR A 3 -2.03 8.97 -5.81
C TYR A 3 -3.39 9.48 -6.32
N GLU A 4 -3.91 8.82 -7.36
CA GLU A 4 -5.22 9.04 -7.96
C GLU A 4 -6.01 7.73 -7.88
N THR A 5 -7.32 7.79 -7.59
CA THR A 5 -8.22 6.64 -7.74
C THR A 5 -8.72 6.52 -9.19
N VAL A 6 -9.02 5.30 -9.60
CA VAL A 6 -9.61 4.96 -10.89
C VAL A 6 -10.95 4.27 -10.60
N ASP A 7 -12.01 5.07 -10.63
CA ASP A 7 -13.35 4.70 -10.16
C ASP A 7 -14.28 4.22 -11.30
N ASP A 8 -13.70 3.80 -12.43
CA ASP A 8 -14.43 3.18 -13.56
C ASP A 8 -14.75 1.69 -13.29
N ILE A 9 -14.66 1.28 -12.02
CA ILE A 9 -14.93 -0.08 -11.54
C ILE A 9 -15.99 0.05 -10.44
N THR A 10 -17.14 -0.59 -10.63
CA THR A 10 -18.35 -0.31 -9.84
C THR A 10 -18.27 -0.71 -8.37
N ALA A 11 -17.34 -1.60 -8.01
CA ALA A 11 -17.16 -2.13 -6.65
C ALA A 11 -15.70 -2.13 -6.17
N ASP A 12 -14.75 -1.78 -7.04
CA ASP A 12 -13.32 -1.75 -6.72
C ASP A 12 -12.77 -0.34 -6.99
N ALA A 13 -11.65 -0.02 -6.36
CA ALA A 13 -10.90 1.19 -6.67
C ALA A 13 -9.56 0.79 -7.29
N GLY A 14 -9.29 1.27 -8.51
CA GLY A 14 -7.94 1.22 -9.05
C GLY A 14 -7.08 2.32 -8.41
N ILE A 15 -5.83 2.01 -8.06
CA ILE A 15 -4.89 3.00 -7.53
C ILE A 15 -3.83 3.32 -8.58
N ARG A 16 -3.64 4.61 -8.88
CA ARG A 16 -2.54 5.10 -9.72
C ARG A 16 -1.59 5.96 -8.91
N VAL A 17 -0.33 5.54 -8.89
CA VAL A 17 0.77 6.30 -8.29
C VAL A 17 1.78 6.72 -9.36
N ARG A 18 2.49 7.81 -9.10
CA ARG A 18 3.69 8.22 -9.87
C ARG A 18 4.89 8.27 -8.93
N ALA A 19 6.02 7.74 -9.39
CA ALA A 19 7.26 7.67 -8.64
C ALA A 19 8.47 7.85 -9.57
N THR A 20 9.58 8.30 -9.00
CA THR A 20 10.86 8.53 -9.70
C THR A 20 11.73 7.28 -9.75
N ASN A 21 11.49 6.33 -8.85
CA ASN A 21 12.25 5.09 -8.74
C ASN A 21 11.38 3.97 -8.16
N LEU A 22 11.88 2.74 -8.23
CA LEU A 22 11.11 1.54 -7.83
C LEU A 22 10.80 1.50 -6.34
N ARG A 23 11.72 1.93 -5.47
CA ARG A 23 11.48 1.97 -4.02
C ARG A 23 10.32 2.92 -3.68
N GLU A 24 10.37 4.13 -4.24
CA GLU A 24 9.31 5.11 -4.07
C GLU A 24 7.98 4.60 -4.62
N LEU A 25 7.99 3.89 -5.75
CA LEU A 25 6.79 3.27 -6.33
C LEU A 25 6.16 2.30 -5.33
N VAL A 26 6.93 1.34 -4.82
CA VAL A 26 6.46 0.32 -3.88
C VAL A 26 5.86 0.98 -2.63
N CYS A 27 6.59 1.92 -2.01
CA CYS A 27 6.10 2.62 -0.82
C CYS A 27 4.80 3.39 -1.09
N LYS A 28 4.73 4.14 -2.20
CA LYS A 28 3.52 4.89 -2.54
C LYS A 28 2.33 3.98 -2.82
N VAL A 29 2.53 2.82 -3.46
CA VAL A 29 1.45 1.86 -3.69
C VAL A 29 0.92 1.34 -2.35
N LEU A 30 1.78 0.89 -1.45
CA LEU A 30 1.36 0.39 -0.14
C LEU A 30 0.61 1.44 0.66
N LEU A 31 1.15 2.67 0.74
CA LEU A 31 0.50 3.75 1.47
C LEU A 31 -0.84 4.16 0.84
N ALA A 32 -0.94 4.18 -0.51
CA ALA A 32 -2.20 4.45 -1.18
C ALA A 32 -3.25 3.38 -0.87
N THR A 33 -2.86 2.10 -0.86
CA THR A 33 -3.76 1.00 -0.48
C THR A 33 -4.32 1.20 0.92
N PHE A 34 -3.49 1.55 1.90
CA PHE A 34 -3.96 1.82 3.26
C PHE A 34 -4.81 3.09 3.36
N ASN A 35 -4.50 4.11 2.55
CA ASN A 35 -5.27 5.35 2.53
C ASN A 35 -6.70 5.17 1.98
N GLU A 36 -6.90 4.20 1.10
CA GLU A 36 -8.24 3.79 0.65
C GLU A 36 -9.03 3.03 1.73
N ILE A 37 -8.35 2.46 2.73
CA ILE A 37 -8.99 1.80 3.87
C ILE A 37 -9.31 2.81 4.97
N THR A 38 -8.37 3.71 5.29
CA THR A 38 -8.51 4.73 6.33
C THR A 38 -7.52 5.88 6.11
N ASP A 39 -7.86 7.08 6.57
CA ASP A 39 -6.99 8.27 6.49
C ASP A 39 -5.67 8.04 7.24
N ILE A 40 -4.59 7.74 6.49
CA ILE A 40 -3.28 7.38 7.07
C ILE A 40 -2.60 8.54 7.78
N ASP A 41 -2.93 9.80 7.45
CA ASP A 41 -2.36 10.99 8.08
C ASP A 41 -2.83 11.14 9.54
N ARG A 42 -3.88 10.42 9.94
CA ARG A 42 -4.40 10.39 11.32
C ARG A 42 -3.90 9.20 12.14
N VAL A 43 -3.21 8.25 11.51
CA VAL A 43 -2.69 7.06 12.17
C VAL A 43 -1.43 7.43 12.96
N ARG A 44 -1.33 6.95 14.20
CA ARG A 44 -0.14 7.18 15.04
C ARG A 44 0.86 6.05 14.84
N GLU A 45 2.11 6.40 14.56
CA GLU A 45 3.23 5.46 14.54
C GLU A 45 3.42 4.84 15.94
N ARG A 46 3.23 3.52 16.04
CA ARG A 46 3.38 2.76 17.31
C ARG A 46 4.22 1.50 17.15
N GLU A 47 4.28 0.95 15.94
CA GLU A 47 4.99 -0.27 15.62
C GLU A 47 5.46 -0.25 14.18
N VAL A 48 6.43 -1.11 13.87
CA VAL A 48 6.98 -1.32 12.54
C VAL A 48 6.74 -2.78 12.16
N ARG A 49 6.45 -3.02 10.88
CA ARG A 49 6.32 -4.35 10.30
C ARG A 49 7.16 -4.41 9.04
N GLU A 50 7.95 -5.48 8.94
CA GLU A 50 8.72 -5.79 7.73
C GLU A 50 7.89 -6.73 6.86
N VAL A 51 7.89 -6.45 5.56
CA VAL A 51 7.28 -7.29 4.54
C VAL A 51 8.33 -7.64 3.50
N GLU A 52 8.39 -8.92 3.16
CA GLU A 52 9.28 -9.44 2.15
C GLU A 52 8.47 -10.23 1.13
N ALA A 53 8.83 -10.06 -0.14
CA ALA A 53 8.32 -10.87 -1.24
C ALA A 53 9.44 -11.10 -2.24
N ASP A 54 9.41 -12.25 -2.91
CA ASP A 54 10.33 -12.62 -3.97
C ASP A 54 9.56 -12.74 -5.29
N GLY A 55 10.16 -12.27 -6.38
CA GLY A 55 9.61 -12.40 -7.72
C GLY A 55 10.04 -11.29 -8.67
N GLY A 56 9.58 -11.41 -9.91
CA GLY A 56 9.71 -10.36 -10.92
C GLY A 56 8.54 -9.37 -10.87
N MET A 57 8.78 -8.13 -11.32
CA MET A 57 7.67 -7.21 -11.61
C MET A 57 6.80 -7.77 -12.75
N PRO A 58 5.46 -7.60 -12.71
CA PRO A 58 4.70 -6.86 -11.69
C PRO A 58 4.26 -7.70 -10.47
N PHE A 59 4.54 -9.00 -10.45
CA PHE A 59 3.99 -9.94 -9.45
C PHE A 59 4.47 -9.65 -8.02
N VAL A 60 5.75 -9.31 -7.86
CA VAL A 60 6.31 -8.96 -6.54
C VAL A 60 5.57 -7.80 -5.87
N LEU A 61 5.02 -6.86 -6.66
CA LEU A 61 4.22 -5.76 -6.12
C LEU A 61 2.89 -6.25 -5.56
N ALA A 62 2.22 -7.16 -6.28
CA ALA A 62 0.98 -7.76 -5.82
C ALA A 62 1.20 -8.56 -4.53
N ASP A 63 2.30 -9.33 -4.46
CA ASP A 63 2.66 -10.10 -3.28
C ASP A 63 2.96 -9.22 -2.06
N LEU A 64 3.66 -8.09 -2.25
CA LEU A 64 3.88 -7.10 -1.19
C LEU A 64 2.57 -6.47 -0.67
N ILE A 65 1.67 -6.10 -1.58
CA ILE A 65 0.35 -5.56 -1.21
C ILE A 65 -0.44 -6.61 -0.42
N ASN A 66 -0.48 -7.85 -0.90
CA ASN A 66 -1.20 -8.95 -0.26
C ASN A 66 -0.62 -9.26 1.12
N ALA A 67 0.70 -9.29 1.28
CA ALA A 67 1.35 -9.49 2.57
C ALA A 67 0.98 -8.38 3.55
N ALA A 68 1.01 -7.11 3.12
CA ALA A 68 0.61 -5.99 3.96
C ALA A 68 -0.87 -6.04 4.36
N LEU A 69 -1.76 -6.39 3.43
CA LEU A 69 -3.20 -6.56 3.68
C LEU A 69 -3.49 -7.75 4.60
N LEU A 70 -2.70 -8.82 4.54
CA LEU A 70 -2.82 -9.94 5.47
C LEU A 70 -2.54 -9.50 6.91
N ILE A 71 -1.47 -8.73 7.13
CA ILE A 71 -1.13 -8.18 8.45
C ILE A 71 -2.23 -7.22 8.92
N HIS A 72 -2.79 -6.41 8.02
CA HIS A 72 -3.95 -5.57 8.33
C HIS A 72 -5.13 -6.41 8.80
N GLY A 73 -5.48 -7.47 8.07
CA GLY A 73 -6.62 -8.33 8.38
C GLY A 73 -6.45 -9.15 9.66
N SER A 74 -5.21 -9.50 10.04
CA SER A 74 -4.95 -10.26 11.27
C SER A 74 -4.81 -9.38 12.52
N ASP A 75 -4.08 -8.26 12.40
CA ASP A 75 -3.61 -7.49 13.55
C ASP A 75 -4.24 -6.09 13.63
N GLY A 76 -4.95 -5.66 12.58
CA GLY A 76 -5.45 -4.29 12.44
C GLY A 76 -4.36 -3.27 12.12
N PHE A 77 -3.19 -3.72 11.65
CA PHE A 77 -2.07 -2.86 11.28
C PHE A 77 -2.45 -1.93 10.12
N VAL A 78 -2.03 -0.66 10.18
CA VAL A 78 -2.22 0.31 9.10
C VAL A 78 -0.90 1.03 8.86
N ALA A 79 -0.34 0.87 7.65
CA ALA A 79 0.89 1.57 7.31
C ALA A 79 0.60 3.06 7.06
N CYS A 80 1.24 3.92 7.83
CA CYS A 80 1.24 5.38 7.62
C CYS A 80 2.60 5.93 7.19
N ARG A 81 3.63 5.07 7.15
CA ARG A 81 4.98 5.40 6.68
C ARG A 81 5.62 4.15 6.04
N CYS A 82 6.57 4.37 5.14
CA CYS A 82 7.34 3.31 4.46
C CYS A 82 8.78 3.79 4.21
N GLU A 83 9.76 2.89 4.36
CA GLU A 83 11.19 3.17 4.24
C GLU A 83 11.92 2.13 3.38
#